data_AF-A0A0M3AIU5-F1
#
_entry.id   AF-A0A0M3AIU5-F1
#
_cell.length_a   1.000
_cell.length_b   1.000
_cell.length_c   1.000
_cell.angle_alpha   90.00
_cell.angle_beta   90.00
_cell.angle_gamma   90.00
#
_symmetry.space_group_name_H-M   'P 1'
#
loop_
_entity.id
_entity.type
_entity.pdbx_description
1 polymer ?
#
loop_
_entity_poly.entity_id
_entity_poly.type
_entity_poly.pdbx_seq_one_letter_code
_entity_poly.pdbx_strand_id
1 'polypeptide(L)'
;LEPMVVRVKVSRLAKEGWDGLLHVIMSLKTGHSSAATIIDRHGSAARGTATYEAGTLVGKVLRSLFLLDYLVKPDFRREVHRNLSQGESVHQLQRAILAGRIEAKHGRKHSEIAAVSGALTLLTNIVMAWNTAAMQEVVDARPGRYPPEHLAHIAPVAFRHINMHGKLHFPIRERGHPCKAATP
;
A
#
# COMPACT_ATOMS: atom_id res chain seq x y z
N LEU A 1 10.94 -28.14 -12.36
CA LEU A 1 10.09 -27.63 -11.27
C LEU A 1 10.99 -27.39 -10.07
N GLU A 2 11.25 -26.13 -9.72
CA GLU A 2 12.02 -25.82 -8.51
C GLU A 2 11.26 -26.30 -7.25
N PRO A 3 11.97 -26.68 -6.19
CA PRO A 3 11.32 -27.15 -4.97
C PRO A 3 10.49 -26.04 -4.33
N MET A 4 9.19 -26.29 -4.19
CA MET A 4 8.23 -25.36 -3.56
C MET A 4 8.50 -25.17 -2.05
N VAL A 5 9.26 -26.09 -1.43
CA VAL A 5 9.62 -26.06 -0.01
C VAL A 5 11.13 -26.24 0.12
N VAL A 6 11.80 -25.21 0.63
CA VAL A 6 13.24 -25.25 0.93
C VAL A 6 13.41 -25.57 2.41
N ARG A 7 14.21 -26.60 2.72
CA ARG A 7 14.52 -26.95 4.11
C ARG A 7 15.37 -25.84 4.75
N VAL A 8 14.87 -25.23 5.81
CA VAL A 8 15.62 -24.25 6.59
C VAL A 8 16.62 -24.99 7.48
N LYS A 9 17.91 -24.85 7.19
CA LYS A 9 19.00 -25.39 8.03
C LYS A 9 19.43 -24.32 9.04
N VAL A 10 19.59 -24.71 10.30
CA VAL A 10 20.19 -23.85 11.32
C VAL A 10 21.70 -23.80 11.07
N SER A 11 22.20 -22.67 10.57
CA SER A 11 23.63 -22.47 10.35
C SER A 11 24.34 -22.24 11.69
N ARG A 12 25.62 -22.59 11.76
CA ARG A 12 26.46 -22.31 12.93
C ARG A 12 26.54 -20.79 13.20
N LEU A 13 26.69 -20.01 12.14
CA LEU A 13 26.75 -18.55 12.20
C LEU A 13 25.47 -17.91 12.77
N ALA A 14 24.29 -18.48 12.45
CA ALA A 14 23.03 -18.03 13.04
C ALA A 14 22.91 -18.36 14.54
N LYS A 15 23.53 -19.45 15.01
CA LYS A 15 23.58 -19.76 16.45
C LYS A 15 24.46 -18.77 17.20
N GLU A 16 25.64 -18.47 16.65
CA GLU A 16 26.59 -17.51 17.23
C GLU A 16 26.02 -16.09 17.26
N GLY A 17 25.16 -15.74 16.29
CA GLY A 17 24.50 -14.43 16.22
C GLY A 17 23.23 -14.27 17.06
N TRP A 18 22.80 -15.30 17.79
CA TRP A 18 21.53 -15.28 18.53
C TRP A 18 21.50 -14.21 19.61
N ASP A 19 22.55 -14.14 20.43
CA ASP A 19 22.66 -13.14 21.50
C ASP A 19 22.73 -11.72 20.93
N GLY A 20 23.42 -11.56 19.80
CA GLY A 20 23.46 -10.30 19.06
C GLY A 20 22.08 -9.83 18.61
N LEU A 21 21.23 -10.77 18.13
CA LEU A 21 19.86 -10.45 17.74
C LEU A 21 19.01 -10.08 18.96
N LEU A 22 19.15 -10.81 20.07
CA LEU A 22 18.45 -10.49 21.32
C LEU A 22 18.83 -9.11 21.83
N HIS A 23 20.10 -8.73 21.80
CA HIS A 23 20.54 -7.38 22.15
C HIS A 23 19.92 -6.30 21.25
N VAL A 24 19.82 -6.52 19.94
CA VAL A 24 19.14 -5.58 19.03
C VAL A 24 17.66 -5.43 19.42
N ILE A 25 16.98 -6.54 19.70
CA ILE A 25 15.57 -6.51 20.12
C ILE A 25 15.40 -5.79 21.46
N MET A 26 16.27 -6.05 22.42
CA MET A 26 16.24 -5.41 23.73
C MET A 26 16.53 -3.91 23.62
N SER A 27 17.53 -3.49 22.85
CA SER A 27 17.83 -2.09 22.58
C SER A 27 16.65 -1.35 21.94
N LEU A 28 15.92 -2.01 21.04
CA LEU A 28 14.70 -1.45 20.45
C LEU A 28 13.58 -1.33 21.49
N LYS A 29 13.31 -2.38 22.27
CA LYS A 29 12.26 -2.38 23.30
C LYS A 29 12.49 -1.36 24.41
N THR A 30 13.75 -1.14 24.76
CA THR A 30 14.15 -0.19 25.82
C THR A 30 14.32 1.23 25.32
N GLY A 31 14.17 1.49 24.01
CA GLY A 31 14.28 2.83 23.42
C GLY A 31 15.70 3.37 23.29
N HIS A 32 16.73 2.56 23.55
CA HIS A 32 18.14 2.96 23.42
C HIS A 32 18.56 3.18 21.96
N SER A 33 17.84 2.64 20.98
CA SER A 33 18.11 2.83 19.56
C SER A 33 16.81 2.94 18.76
N SER A 34 16.79 3.86 17.79
CA SER A 34 15.65 4.00 16.89
C SER A 34 15.57 2.82 15.92
N ALA A 35 14.34 2.46 15.52
CA ALA A 35 14.12 1.43 14.50
C ALA A 35 14.83 1.77 13.18
N ALA A 36 14.89 3.06 12.81
CA ALA A 36 15.57 3.51 11.60
C ALA A 36 17.08 3.22 11.65
N THR A 37 17.73 3.51 12.77
CA THR A 37 19.16 3.24 12.97
C THR A 37 19.47 1.74 12.95
N ILE A 38 18.60 0.93 13.54
CA ILE A 38 18.76 -0.53 13.54
C ILE A 38 18.63 -1.08 12.11
N ILE A 39 17.63 -0.62 11.34
CA ILE A 39 17.43 -1.05 9.95
C ILE A 39 18.59 -0.61 9.07
N ASP A 40 19.11 0.59 9.24
CA ASP A 40 20.26 1.09 8.48
C ASP A 40 21.51 0.23 8.74
N ARG A 41 21.78 -0.07 10.02
CA ARG A 41 22.96 -0.84 10.45
C ARG A 41 22.86 -2.34 10.19
N HIS A 42 21.69 -2.95 10.42
CA HIS A 42 21.45 -4.39 10.34
C HIS A 42 20.58 -4.78 9.13
N GLY A 43 20.44 -3.89 8.16
CA GLY A 43 19.71 -4.11 6.92
C GLY A 43 20.45 -5.03 5.95
N SER A 44 20.12 -4.92 4.67
CA SER A 44 20.69 -5.81 3.63
C SER A 44 22.22 -5.72 3.50
N ALA A 45 22.83 -4.59 3.87
CA ALA A 45 24.27 -4.41 3.88
C ALA A 45 24.99 -5.24 4.96
N ALA A 46 24.27 -5.68 6.01
CA ALA A 46 24.81 -6.51 7.08
C ALA A 46 24.78 -8.02 6.77
N ARG A 47 24.47 -8.40 5.52
CA ARG A 47 24.49 -9.81 5.08
C ARG A 47 25.84 -10.45 5.38
N GLY A 48 25.81 -11.67 5.90
CA GLY A 48 27.01 -12.39 6.33
C GLY A 48 27.48 -12.08 7.75
N THR A 49 26.89 -11.09 8.45
CA THR A 49 27.10 -10.94 9.89
C THR A 49 26.29 -11.97 10.68
N ALA A 50 26.83 -12.45 11.80
CA ALA A 50 26.17 -13.46 12.63
C ALA A 50 24.75 -13.02 13.06
N THR A 51 24.60 -11.78 13.55
CA THR A 51 23.31 -11.21 13.97
C THR A 51 22.30 -11.16 12.83
N TYR A 52 22.73 -10.81 11.61
CA TYR A 52 21.86 -10.78 10.44
C TYR A 52 21.38 -12.19 10.05
N GLU A 53 22.26 -13.18 10.10
CA GLU A 53 21.93 -14.57 9.80
C GLU A 53 20.96 -15.16 10.84
N ALA A 54 21.14 -14.82 12.11
CA ALA A 54 20.20 -15.17 13.18
C ALA A 54 18.81 -14.57 12.91
N GLY A 55 18.72 -13.27 12.58
CA GLY A 55 17.47 -12.61 12.23
C GLY A 55 16.81 -13.20 10.98
N THR A 56 17.61 -13.53 9.97
CA THR A 56 17.14 -14.17 8.74
C THR A 56 16.56 -15.56 9.02
N LEU A 57 17.18 -16.33 9.91
CA LEU A 57 16.68 -17.64 10.31
C LEU A 57 15.31 -17.53 11.00
N VAL A 58 15.16 -16.58 11.94
CA VAL A 58 13.88 -16.28 12.59
C VAL A 58 12.82 -15.89 11.55
N GLY A 59 13.17 -14.99 10.63
CA GLY A 59 12.27 -14.56 9.55
C GLY A 59 11.80 -15.73 8.66
N LYS A 60 12.69 -16.69 8.35
CA LYS A 60 12.33 -17.90 7.60
C LYS A 60 11.35 -18.79 8.37
N VAL A 61 11.51 -18.94 9.68
CA VAL A 61 10.58 -19.70 10.53
C VAL A 61 9.22 -19.02 10.58
N LEU A 62 9.17 -17.72 10.85
CA LEU A 62 7.92 -16.94 10.87
C LEU A 62 7.19 -17.00 9.53
N ARG A 63 7.91 -16.84 8.41
CA ARG A 63 7.35 -17.00 7.06
C ARG A 63 6.78 -18.41 6.84
N SER A 64 7.45 -19.44 7.33
CA SER A 64 6.98 -20.82 7.20
C SER A 64 5.70 -21.05 7.98
N LEU A 65 5.62 -20.56 9.22
CA LEU A 65 4.39 -20.60 10.03
C LEU A 65 3.23 -19.86 9.34
N PHE A 66 3.49 -18.63 8.87
CA PHE A 66 2.51 -17.86 8.11
C PHE A 66 2.00 -18.61 6.87
N LEU A 67 2.90 -19.23 6.10
CA LEU A 67 2.54 -19.97 4.90
C LEU A 67 1.71 -21.22 5.23
N LEU A 68 2.05 -21.94 6.30
CA LEU A 68 1.27 -23.07 6.77
C LEU A 68 -0.15 -22.63 7.17
N ASP A 69 -0.27 -21.55 7.95
CA ASP A 69 -1.57 -20.98 8.32
C ASP A 69 -2.37 -20.55 7.08
N TYR A 70 -1.72 -19.91 6.11
CA TYR A 70 -2.33 -19.48 4.86
C TYR A 70 -2.87 -20.64 4.00
N LEU A 71 -2.16 -21.77 3.97
CA LEU A 71 -2.57 -22.95 3.20
C LEU A 71 -3.68 -23.73 3.92
N VAL A 72 -3.59 -23.88 5.24
CA VAL A 72 -4.50 -24.71 6.05
C VAL A 72 -5.80 -23.99 6.39
N LYS A 73 -5.76 -22.70 6.72
CA LYS A 73 -6.91 -21.95 7.27
C LYS A 73 -7.56 -21.09 6.17
N PRO A 74 -8.74 -21.47 5.64
CA PRO A 74 -9.40 -20.70 4.59
C PRO A 74 -9.87 -19.32 5.08
N ASP A 75 -10.29 -19.20 6.35
CA ASP A 75 -10.67 -17.91 6.95
C ASP A 75 -9.51 -16.91 6.99
N PHE A 76 -8.34 -17.37 7.42
CA PHE A 76 -7.13 -16.56 7.44
C PHE A 76 -6.75 -16.09 6.03
N ARG A 77 -6.83 -16.98 5.04
CA ARG A 77 -6.59 -16.63 3.63
C ARG A 77 -7.59 -15.58 3.12
N ARG A 78 -8.88 -15.72 3.45
CA ARG A 78 -9.92 -14.73 3.08
C ARG A 78 -9.61 -13.36 3.66
N GLU A 79 -9.19 -13.30 4.92
CA GLU A 79 -8.80 -12.05 5.58
C GLU A 79 -7.56 -11.42 4.93
N VAL A 80 -6.53 -12.20 4.62
CA VAL A 80 -5.34 -11.73 3.89
C VAL A 80 -5.73 -11.15 2.53
N HIS A 81 -6.57 -11.84 1.76
CA HIS A 81 -7.06 -11.33 0.48
C HIS A 81 -7.91 -10.07 0.62
N ARG A 82 -8.72 -9.96 1.67
CA ARG A 82 -9.52 -8.75 1.94
C ARG A 82 -8.61 -7.54 2.17
N ASN A 83 -7.59 -7.68 3.02
CA ASN A 83 -6.62 -6.62 3.28
C ASN A 83 -5.84 -6.25 2.01
N LEU A 84 -5.45 -7.24 1.20
CA LEU A 84 -4.77 -7.02 -0.07
C LEU A 84 -5.68 -6.26 -1.07
N SER A 85 -6.91 -6.70 -1.24
CA SER A 85 -7.89 -6.08 -2.14
C SER A 85 -8.17 -4.63 -1.76
N GLN A 86 -8.24 -4.33 -0.45
CA GLN A 86 -8.36 -2.96 0.03
C GLN A 86 -7.14 -2.12 -0.34
N GLY A 87 -5.92 -2.62 -0.11
CA GLY A 87 -4.68 -1.95 -0.49
C GLY A 87 -4.59 -1.69 -1.99
N GLU A 88 -4.92 -2.68 -2.82
CA GLU A 88 -4.95 -2.54 -4.28
C GLU A 88 -5.97 -1.49 -4.73
N SER A 89 -7.14 -1.42 -4.10
CA SER A 89 -8.18 -0.44 -4.41
C SER A 89 -7.74 0.99 -4.05
N VAL A 90 -7.07 1.17 -2.90
CA VAL A 90 -6.47 2.45 -2.51
C VAL A 90 -5.38 2.86 -3.51
N HIS A 91 -4.52 1.93 -3.92
CA HIS A 91 -3.50 2.21 -4.94
C HIS A 91 -4.10 2.52 -6.31
N GLN A 92 -5.23 1.91 -6.68
CA GLN A 92 -5.97 2.27 -7.90
C GLN A 92 -6.50 3.70 -7.82
N LEU A 93 -7.07 4.10 -6.67
CA LEU A 93 -7.51 5.47 -6.43
C LEU A 93 -6.34 6.46 -6.52
N GLN A 94 -5.21 6.14 -5.87
CA GLN A 94 -4.00 6.97 -5.94
C GLN A 94 -3.52 7.15 -7.38
N ARG A 95 -3.53 6.08 -8.20
CA ARG A 95 -3.19 6.17 -9.63
C ARG A 95 -4.18 7.01 -10.42
N ALA A 96 -5.47 6.96 -10.09
CA ALA A 96 -6.49 7.77 -10.74
C ALA A 96 -6.34 9.27 -10.39
N ILE A 97 -5.97 9.59 -9.15
CA ILE A 97 -5.65 10.95 -8.71
C ILE A 97 -4.40 11.46 -9.42
N LEU A 98 -3.37 10.61 -9.51
CA LEU A 98 -2.10 10.89 -10.17
C LEU A 98 -2.13 10.53 -11.67
N ALA A 99 -3.26 10.70 -12.36
CA ALA A 99 -3.38 10.37 -13.79
C ALA A 99 -2.59 11.32 -14.72
N GLY A 100 -1.75 12.21 -14.19
CA GLY A 100 -0.82 13.07 -14.93
C GLY A 100 0.59 12.50 -14.98
N ARG A 101 1.35 12.83 -16.04
CA ARG A 101 2.80 12.57 -16.07
C ARG A 101 3.47 13.41 -14.98
N ILE A 102 4.09 12.77 -14.00
CA ILE A 102 5.16 13.41 -13.24
C ILE A 102 6.30 13.61 -14.25
N GLU A 103 6.46 14.83 -14.74
CA GLU A 103 7.60 15.16 -15.61
C GLU A 103 8.89 14.78 -14.89
N ALA A 104 9.86 14.18 -15.59
CA ALA A 104 11.12 13.65 -15.04
C ALA A 104 11.99 14.69 -14.28
N LYS A 105 11.56 15.96 -14.23
CA LYS A 105 12.14 17.02 -13.39
C LYS A 105 11.65 17.01 -11.93
N HIS A 106 10.47 16.45 -11.65
CA HIS A 106 9.91 16.36 -10.31
C HIS A 106 10.20 14.97 -9.71
N GLY A 107 10.84 14.91 -8.54
CA GLY A 107 11.12 13.65 -7.83
C GLY A 107 12.59 13.22 -7.83
N ARG A 108 13.54 14.11 -8.16
CA ARG A 108 14.98 13.84 -7.99
C ARG A 108 15.47 14.15 -6.57
N LYS A 109 14.76 15.01 -5.83
CA LYS A 109 15.07 15.35 -4.44
C LYS A 109 14.13 14.61 -3.47
N HIS A 110 14.67 14.09 -2.38
CA HIS A 110 13.90 13.42 -1.33
C HIS A 110 12.74 14.26 -0.79
N SER A 111 12.92 15.58 -0.69
CA SER A 111 11.87 16.52 -0.26
C SER A 111 10.70 16.59 -1.24
N GLU A 112 10.95 16.53 -2.55
CA GLU A 112 9.91 16.54 -3.59
C GLU A 112 9.11 15.25 -3.56
N ILE A 113 9.78 14.10 -3.43
CA ILE A 113 9.11 12.80 -3.30
C ILE A 113 8.22 12.78 -2.05
N ALA A 114 8.72 13.29 -0.93
CA ALA A 114 7.96 13.36 0.31
C ALA A 114 6.74 14.29 0.17
N ALA A 115 6.90 15.47 -0.44
CA ALA A 115 5.81 16.41 -0.67
C ALA A 115 4.72 15.82 -1.58
N VAL A 116 5.10 15.19 -2.69
CA VAL A 116 4.16 14.55 -3.63
C VAL A 116 3.44 13.39 -2.95
N SER A 117 4.16 12.54 -2.23
CA SER A 117 3.57 11.39 -1.53
C SER A 117 2.62 11.84 -0.41
N GLY A 118 2.97 12.90 0.32
CA GLY A 118 2.12 13.50 1.34
C GLY A 118 0.85 14.10 0.76
N ALA A 119 0.96 14.88 -0.32
CA ALA A 119 -0.19 15.46 -1.02
C ALA A 119 -1.12 14.38 -1.59
N LEU A 120 -0.55 13.33 -2.20
CA LEU A 120 -1.32 12.20 -2.73
C LEU A 120 -2.07 11.46 -1.63
N THR A 121 -1.42 11.23 -0.49
CA THR A 121 -2.05 10.61 0.69
C THR A 121 -3.20 11.48 1.21
N LEU A 122 -2.99 12.79 1.31
CA LEU A 122 -4.01 13.74 1.72
C LEU A 122 -5.23 13.71 0.79
N LEU A 123 -5.02 13.79 -0.52
CA LEU A 123 -6.10 13.74 -1.51
C LEU A 123 -6.87 12.41 -1.45
N THR A 124 -6.15 11.30 -1.31
CA THR A 124 -6.76 9.96 -1.16
C THR A 124 -7.66 9.91 0.07
N ASN A 125 -7.19 10.44 1.20
CA ASN A 125 -7.96 10.50 2.45
C ASN A 125 -9.19 11.41 2.32
N ILE A 126 -9.09 12.55 1.62
CA ILE A 126 -10.24 13.44 1.37
C ILE A 126 -11.32 12.72 0.56
N VAL A 127 -10.94 12.01 -0.51
CA VAL A 127 -11.89 11.23 -1.32
C VAL A 127 -12.58 10.14 -0.47
N MET A 128 -11.81 9.41 0.34
CA MET A 128 -12.39 8.39 1.22
C MET A 128 -13.30 8.98 2.30
N ALA A 129 -12.97 10.16 2.85
CA ALA A 129 -13.82 10.85 3.81
C ALA A 129 -15.13 11.30 3.17
N TRP A 130 -15.08 11.87 1.96
CA TRP A 130 -16.27 12.24 1.19
C TRP A 130 -17.17 11.04 0.90
N ASN A 131 -16.57 9.94 0.42
CA ASN A 131 -17.31 8.70 0.17
C ASN A 131 -17.96 8.15 1.44
N THR A 132 -17.25 8.17 2.56
CA THR A 132 -17.81 7.76 3.86
C THR A 132 -19.01 8.60 4.25
N ALA A 133 -18.93 9.93 4.14
CA ALA A 133 -20.04 10.83 4.44
C ALA A 133 -21.26 10.58 3.53
N ALA A 134 -21.03 10.46 2.21
CA ALA A 134 -22.10 10.17 1.26
C ALA A 134 -22.74 8.79 1.48
N MET A 135 -21.95 7.78 1.86
CA MET A 135 -22.47 6.47 2.24
C MET A 135 -23.29 6.54 3.52
N GLN A 136 -22.85 7.31 4.53
CA GLN A 136 -23.56 7.50 5.78
C GLN A 136 -24.94 8.12 5.55
N GLU A 137 -25.03 9.16 4.71
CA GLU A 137 -26.32 9.77 4.34
C GLU A 137 -27.31 8.74 3.75
N VAL A 138 -26.83 7.81 2.90
CA VAL A 138 -27.67 6.76 2.31
C VAL A 138 -28.10 5.71 3.34
N VAL A 139 -27.22 5.37 4.29
CA VAL A 139 -27.53 4.44 5.37
C VAL A 139 -28.58 5.04 6.31
N ASP A 140 -28.41 6.30 6.70
CA ASP A 140 -29.31 7.02 7.59
C ASP A 140 -30.69 7.26 6.96
N ALA A 141 -30.75 7.47 5.63
CA ALA A 141 -32.00 7.58 4.90
C ALA A 141 -32.79 6.27 4.82
N ARG A 142 -32.18 5.11 5.11
CA ARG A 142 -32.80 3.78 5.00
C ARG A 142 -32.42 2.88 6.19
N PRO A 143 -32.86 3.23 7.41
CA PRO A 143 -32.50 2.48 8.61
C PRO A 143 -32.97 1.02 8.50
N GLY A 144 -32.11 0.07 8.89
CA GLY A 144 -32.42 -1.36 8.87
C GLY A 144 -32.33 -2.05 7.50
N ARG A 145 -32.15 -1.31 6.40
CA ARG A 145 -31.96 -1.93 5.07
C ARG A 145 -30.57 -2.55 4.90
N TYR A 146 -29.57 -1.98 5.57
CA TYR A 146 -28.17 -2.39 5.46
C TYR A 146 -27.66 -2.86 6.84
N PRO A 147 -27.55 -4.18 7.06
CA PRO A 147 -26.99 -4.72 8.29
C PRO A 147 -25.55 -4.25 8.54
N PRO A 148 -25.15 -3.96 9.79
CA PRO A 148 -23.78 -3.52 10.12
C PRO A 148 -22.69 -4.49 9.67
N GLU A 149 -22.98 -5.79 9.67
CA GLU A 149 -22.08 -6.84 9.19
C GLU A 149 -21.73 -6.69 7.71
N HIS A 150 -22.67 -6.23 6.87
CA HIS A 150 -22.41 -5.97 5.46
C HIS A 150 -21.64 -4.67 5.26
N LEU A 151 -21.95 -3.63 6.04
CA LEU A 151 -21.26 -2.34 5.98
C LEU A 151 -19.78 -2.47 6.37
N ALA A 152 -19.46 -3.36 7.32
CA ALA A 152 -18.08 -3.66 7.72
C ALA A 152 -17.23 -4.26 6.57
N HIS A 153 -17.84 -4.71 5.48
CA HIS A 153 -17.16 -5.29 4.33
C HIS A 153 -17.03 -4.32 3.14
N ILE A 154 -17.54 -3.10 3.25
CA ILE A 154 -17.47 -2.10 2.17
C ILE A 154 -16.43 -1.04 2.51
N ALA A 155 -15.39 -0.94 1.69
CA ALA A 155 -14.40 0.12 1.81
C ALA A 155 -14.84 1.39 1.03
N PRO A 156 -14.68 2.60 1.59
CA PRO A 156 -15.09 3.88 0.96
C PRO A 156 -14.09 4.34 -0.13
N VAL A 157 -13.61 3.42 -0.96
CA VAL A 157 -12.51 3.64 -1.93
C VAL A 157 -13.00 3.79 -3.37
N ALA A 158 -14.30 3.69 -3.61
CA ALA A 158 -14.88 3.82 -4.95
C ALA A 158 -14.61 5.22 -5.53
N PHE A 159 -14.24 5.31 -6.81
CA PHE A 159 -13.90 6.59 -7.46
C PHE A 159 -14.43 6.73 -8.88
N ARG A 160 -15.17 5.74 -9.39
CA ARG A 160 -15.76 5.78 -10.74
C ARG A 160 -16.79 6.90 -10.90
N HIS A 161 -17.40 7.36 -9.81
CA HIS A 161 -18.36 8.46 -9.78
C HIS A 161 -17.70 9.84 -9.72
N ILE A 162 -16.38 9.93 -9.55
CA ILE A 162 -15.65 11.18 -9.39
C ILE A 162 -14.94 11.52 -10.70
N ASN A 163 -15.20 12.71 -11.24
CA ASN A 163 -14.45 13.22 -12.39
C ASN A 163 -13.16 13.90 -11.92
N MET A 164 -12.03 13.19 -12.03
CA MET A 164 -10.70 13.67 -11.61
C MET A 164 -10.08 14.68 -12.60
N HIS A 165 -10.56 14.75 -13.85
CA HIS A 165 -9.99 15.60 -14.90
C HIS A 165 -10.63 16.99 -14.99
N GLY A 166 -11.63 17.27 -14.16
CA GLY A 166 -12.40 18.51 -14.20
C GLY A 166 -13.40 18.57 -15.37
N LYS A 167 -14.13 19.69 -15.46
CA LYS A 167 -15.09 19.95 -16.54
C LYS A 167 -14.45 20.91 -17.55
N LEU A 168 -14.25 20.45 -18.78
CA LEU A 168 -13.81 21.29 -19.88
C LEU A 168 -15.03 21.89 -20.57
N HIS A 169 -15.20 23.20 -20.48
CA HIS A 169 -16.26 23.91 -21.18
C HIS A 169 -15.73 24.47 -22.50
N PHE A 170 -16.20 23.95 -23.62
CA PHE A 170 -15.83 24.44 -24.94
C PHE A 170 -16.96 25.30 -25.54
N PRO A 171 -16.79 26.63 -25.66
CA PRO A 171 -17.74 27.46 -26.37
C PRO A 171 -17.59 27.25 -27.89
N ILE A 172 -18.45 26.41 -28.49
CA ILE A 172 -18.37 26.03 -29.91
C ILE A 172 -18.95 27.11 -30.86
N ARG A 173 -19.45 28.26 -30.37
CA ARG A 173 -20.22 29.20 -31.21
C ARG A 173 -19.51 30.50 -31.64
N GLU A 174 -18.20 30.66 -31.50
CA GLU A 174 -17.53 31.93 -31.88
C GLU A 174 -16.42 31.82 -32.94
N ARG A 175 -16.22 30.65 -33.56
CA ARG A 175 -15.29 30.53 -34.70
C ARG A 175 -15.93 29.83 -35.89
N GLY A 176 -17.01 30.41 -36.39
CA GLY A 176 -17.46 30.16 -37.76
C GLY A 176 -16.52 30.84 -38.75
N HIS A 177 -15.37 30.23 -39.04
CA HIS A 177 -14.75 30.46 -40.34
C HIS A 177 -15.55 29.62 -41.35
N PRO A 178 -16.18 30.21 -42.38
CA PRO A 178 -16.85 29.44 -43.41
C PRO A 178 -15.78 28.67 -44.17
N CYS A 179 -15.70 27.37 -43.91
CA CYS A 179 -14.91 26.46 -44.72
C CYS A 179 -15.56 26.45 -46.11
N LYS A 180 -14.95 27.13 -47.09
CA LYS A 180 -15.36 27.04 -48.50
C LYS A 180 -15.24 25.57 -48.90
N ALA A 181 -16.39 24.92 -49.09
CA ALA A 181 -16.45 23.63 -49.74
C ALA A 181 -15.97 23.82 -51.19
N ALA A 182 -14.83 23.23 -51.52
CA ALA A 182 -14.48 22.96 -52.90
C ALA A 182 -15.32 21.75 -53.35
N THR A 183 -16.37 22.02 -54.13
CA THR A 183 -17.05 21.03 -54.97
C THR A 183 -16.19 20.71 -56.20
N PRO A 184 -16.35 19.52 -56.81
CA PRO A 184 -15.31 18.76 -57.52
C PRO A 184 -14.81 19.39 -58.83
#